data_AF-A0A1Q9E6J0-F1
#
_entry.id   AF-A0A1Q9E6J0-F1
#
_cell.length_a   1.000
_cell.length_b   1.000
_cell.length_c   1.000
_cell.angle_alpha   90.00
_cell.angle_beta   90.00
_cell.angle_gamma   90.00
#
_symmetry.space_group_name_H-M   'P 1'
#
loop_
_entity.id
_entity.type
_entity.pdbx_description
1 polymer ?
#
loop_
_entity_poly.entity_id
_entity_poly.type
_entity_poly.pdbx_seq_one_letter_code
_entity_poly.pdbx_strand_id
1 'polypeptide(L)'
;MADKNKPSNRRHSQLYDPNEVVEKTALQAESVLLEDTELKRAFKEVTREGRRGVNGIYTPSGGAIDERPKEAGSQDERITRVAKEYKAQKKKQKSKASKLQKSEIELEDERVRKKVCKVVRGFARSGRIRLDCRMVLSGPRVHKVRGECKEGIDLSGQLFLDWTELQEQLGKPPSFIVQDLDIPRGQPLASTAQKVARPMTLPKFNCLLRSVAKGLGASDDEVSKVSSYSLRRFMPTAAHVMQFQPHECQAIGNWVELPQTEASTGNRSLPVVGMAKHYAHDKTSTAAFVKQQFVTALHQAMLKSGQPAQCSWHDIRLHAPSREAILQHLQPMEVKRAAVAEVQVPVIPHASSGTGSSSSSSVSDEDDEKTASELPWFSQTASGKKHLVQSQQGSQFIPWCRDSIFSALHVHRGVGLDDADEVCQKC
;
A
#
# COMPACT_ATOMS: atom_id res chain seq x y z
N MET A 1 -8.45 -75.89 32.86
CA MET A 1 -9.03 -75.02 31.80
C MET A 1 -8.20 -73.76 31.72
N ALA A 2 -7.83 -73.38 30.50
CA ALA A 2 -6.73 -72.49 30.14
C ALA A 2 -7.01 -71.00 30.39
N ASP A 3 -5.97 -70.20 30.69
CA ASP A 3 -5.81 -68.90 30.02
C ASP A 3 -4.39 -68.27 30.12
N LYS A 4 -3.72 -68.28 28.96
CA LYS A 4 -2.99 -67.19 28.27
C LYS A 4 -1.87 -66.40 28.99
N ASN A 5 -0.64 -66.83 28.66
CA ASN A 5 0.56 -66.00 28.54
C ASN A 5 0.37 -64.79 27.61
N LYS A 6 0.74 -63.59 28.07
CA LYS A 6 0.78 -62.35 27.29
C LYS A 6 2.24 -61.89 27.17
N PRO A 7 2.80 -61.66 25.95
CA PRO A 7 4.19 -61.29 25.80
C PRO A 7 4.40 -59.80 26.13
N SER A 8 5.42 -59.49 26.95
CA SER A 8 5.83 -58.12 27.25
C SER A 8 6.51 -57.51 26.03
N ASN A 9 5.84 -56.55 25.38
CA ASN A 9 6.34 -55.85 24.22
C ASN A 9 7.25 -54.69 24.66
N ARG A 10 8.53 -54.98 24.93
CA ARG A 10 9.57 -54.00 25.28
C ARG A 10 10.03 -53.32 23.97
N ARG A 11 9.31 -52.27 23.54
CA ARG A 11 9.74 -51.45 22.40
C ARG A 11 11.00 -50.67 22.78
N HIS A 12 12.11 -50.99 22.13
CA HIS A 12 13.30 -50.13 22.11
C HIS A 12 12.92 -48.78 21.51
N SER A 13 12.87 -47.75 22.34
CA SER A 13 12.83 -46.36 21.91
C SER A 13 14.21 -46.00 21.37
N GLN A 14 14.42 -46.14 20.06
CA GLN A 14 15.52 -45.45 19.40
C GLN A 14 15.32 -43.95 19.57
N LEU A 15 16.22 -43.33 20.34
CA LEU A 15 16.30 -41.88 20.49
C LEU A 15 16.59 -41.28 19.12
N TYR A 16 15.59 -40.58 18.59
CA TYR A 16 15.70 -39.82 17.35
C TYR A 16 16.60 -38.61 17.61
N ASP A 17 17.75 -38.53 16.95
CA ASP A 17 18.63 -37.36 17.02
C ASP A 17 18.14 -36.30 16.02
N PRO A 18 17.57 -35.18 16.49
CA PRO A 18 17.08 -34.13 15.61
C PRO A 18 18.20 -33.46 14.80
N ASN A 19 19.47 -33.59 15.20
CA ASN A 19 20.59 -32.99 14.46
C ASN A 19 20.91 -33.75 13.16
N GLU A 20 20.73 -35.08 13.14
CA GLU A 20 20.98 -35.91 11.95
C GLU A 20 20.03 -35.55 10.79
N VAL A 21 18.81 -35.10 11.10
CA VAL A 21 17.81 -34.69 10.10
C VAL A 21 18.15 -33.33 9.49
N VAL A 22 18.60 -32.39 10.32
CA VAL A 22 19.00 -31.04 9.89
C VAL A 22 20.23 -31.14 8.99
N GLU A 23 21.21 -31.96 9.35
CA GLU A 23 22.43 -32.16 8.56
C GLU A 23 22.14 -32.82 7.20
N LYS A 24 21.27 -33.85 7.17
CA LYS A 24 20.83 -34.47 5.90
C LYS A 24 20.07 -33.50 5.00
N THR A 25 19.27 -32.59 5.59
CA THR A 25 18.50 -31.61 4.82
C THR A 25 19.40 -30.48 4.30
N ALA A 26 20.42 -30.06 5.06
CA ALA A 26 21.42 -29.09 4.64
C ALA A 26 22.27 -29.60 3.47
N LEU A 27 22.78 -30.84 3.56
CA LEU A 27 23.54 -31.48 2.48
C LEU A 27 22.70 -31.66 1.20
N GLN A 28 21.42 -31.97 1.37
CA GLN A 28 20.49 -32.07 0.24
C GLN A 28 20.17 -30.71 -0.39
N ALA A 29 20.19 -29.62 0.38
CA ALA A 29 20.03 -28.26 -0.16
C ALA A 29 21.29 -27.78 -0.90
N GLU A 30 22.49 -28.07 -0.40
CA GLU A 30 23.77 -27.71 -1.05
C GLU A 30 23.95 -28.41 -2.39
N SER A 31 23.62 -29.71 -2.48
CA SER A 31 23.68 -30.47 -3.75
C SER A 31 22.75 -29.88 -4.83
N VAL A 32 21.55 -29.42 -4.46
CA VAL A 32 20.60 -28.78 -5.39
C VAL A 32 21.13 -27.42 -5.90
N LEU A 33 21.84 -26.67 -5.04
CA LEU A 33 22.44 -25.37 -5.43
C LEU A 33 23.64 -25.55 -6.37
N LEU A 34 24.48 -26.55 -6.11
CA LEU A 34 25.61 -26.90 -6.98
C LEU A 34 25.13 -27.27 -8.39
N GLU A 35 24.11 -28.14 -8.50
CA GLU A 35 23.52 -28.52 -9.79
C GLU A 35 22.98 -27.32 -10.59
N ASP A 36 22.30 -26.35 -9.95
CA ASP A 36 21.77 -25.16 -10.64
C ASP A 36 22.88 -24.21 -11.12
N THR A 37 24.01 -24.14 -10.41
CA THR A 37 25.16 -23.32 -10.83
C THR A 37 25.89 -23.89 -12.05
N GLU A 38 26.09 -25.21 -12.11
CA GLU A 38 26.71 -25.87 -13.27
C GLU A 38 25.82 -25.77 -14.51
N LEU A 39 24.50 -25.96 -14.34
CA LEU A 39 23.52 -25.86 -15.43
C LEU A 39 23.46 -24.44 -16.02
N LYS A 40 23.52 -23.40 -15.17
CA LYS A 40 23.59 -21.99 -15.59
C LYS A 40 24.90 -21.68 -16.31
N ARG A 41 26.04 -22.25 -15.87
CA ARG A 41 27.33 -22.10 -16.54
C ARG A 41 27.31 -22.72 -17.94
N ALA A 42 26.81 -23.95 -18.07
CA ALA A 42 26.67 -24.63 -19.36
C ALA A 42 25.78 -23.85 -20.35
N PHE A 43 24.64 -23.33 -19.89
CA PHE A 43 23.75 -22.51 -20.74
C PHE A 43 24.43 -21.21 -21.22
N LYS A 44 25.23 -20.57 -20.36
CA LYS A 44 25.99 -19.37 -20.68
C LYS A 44 27.13 -19.64 -21.66
N GLU A 45 27.78 -20.80 -21.58
CA GLU A 45 28.81 -21.26 -22.51
C GLU A 45 28.23 -21.44 -23.93
N VAL A 46 27.12 -22.17 -24.04
CA VAL A 46 26.44 -22.44 -25.33
C VAL A 46 25.95 -21.15 -26.00
N THR A 47 25.40 -20.21 -25.23
CA THR A 47 24.98 -18.90 -25.78
C THR A 47 26.16 -18.00 -26.17
N ARG A 48 27.33 -18.17 -25.53
CA ARG A 48 28.55 -17.44 -25.88
C ARG A 48 29.15 -17.93 -27.19
N GLU A 49 29.18 -19.25 -27.41
CA GLU A 49 29.66 -19.83 -28.67
C GLU A 49 28.76 -19.46 -29.86
N GLY A 50 27.43 -19.49 -29.67
CA GLY A 50 26.48 -19.06 -30.71
C GLY A 50 26.67 -17.61 -31.17
N ARG A 51 27.11 -16.70 -30.28
CA ARG A 51 27.39 -15.30 -30.65
C ARG A 51 28.73 -15.09 -31.37
N ARG A 52 29.72 -15.97 -31.17
CA ARG A 52 31.02 -15.84 -31.86
C ARG A 52 30.95 -16.24 -33.33
N GLY A 53 30.02 -17.13 -33.70
CA GLY A 53 29.83 -17.54 -35.10
C GLY A 53 29.18 -16.46 -36.00
N VAL A 54 28.47 -15.48 -35.42
CA VAL A 54 27.69 -14.50 -36.19
C VAL A 54 28.48 -13.22 -36.53
N ASN A 55 29.55 -12.91 -35.79
CA ASN A 55 30.32 -11.67 -35.97
C ASN A 55 31.59 -11.81 -36.82
N GLY A 56 31.74 -12.91 -37.58
CA GLY A 56 32.99 -13.27 -38.24
C GLY A 56 33.04 -13.16 -39.77
N ILE A 57 32.08 -12.53 -40.45
CA ILE A 57 32.08 -12.47 -41.92
C ILE A 57 31.61 -11.09 -42.41
N TYR A 58 32.52 -10.14 -42.49
CA TYR A 58 32.45 -9.02 -43.44
C TYR A 58 33.88 -8.51 -43.72
N THR A 59 34.55 -9.13 -44.68
CA THR A 59 35.72 -8.56 -45.36
C THR A 59 35.39 -8.49 -46.85
N PRO A 60 35.41 -7.30 -47.48
CA PRO A 60 35.16 -7.17 -48.90
C PRO A 60 36.47 -7.36 -49.67
N SER A 61 36.69 -8.54 -50.22
CA SER A 61 37.69 -8.73 -51.27
C SER A 61 37.35 -9.98 -52.05
N GLY A 62 37.04 -9.78 -53.34
CA GLY A 62 36.60 -10.82 -54.26
C GLY A 62 37.62 -11.93 -54.43
N GLY A 63 37.11 -13.16 -54.48
CA GLY A 63 37.89 -14.36 -54.78
C GLY A 63 37.01 -15.59 -54.59
N ALA A 64 36.82 -16.31 -55.71
CA ALA A 64 36.27 -17.65 -55.90
C ALA A 64 35.50 -18.31 -54.73
N ILE A 65 34.22 -18.57 -54.99
CA ILE A 65 33.29 -19.28 -54.12
C ILE A 65 33.64 -20.77 -54.19
N ASP A 66 34.25 -21.30 -53.13
CA ASP A 66 34.46 -22.74 -52.94
C ASP A 66 33.25 -23.30 -52.15
N GLU A 67 32.54 -24.24 -52.76
CA GLU A 67 31.29 -24.81 -52.24
C GLU A 67 31.58 -25.71 -51.03
N ARG A 68 31.54 -25.14 -49.81
CA ARG A 68 31.49 -25.95 -48.58
C ARG A 68 30.08 -26.47 -48.30
N PRO A 69 29.95 -27.74 -47.87
CA PRO A 69 28.67 -28.39 -47.67
C PRO A 69 27.89 -27.80 -46.49
N LYS A 70 26.57 -27.66 -46.69
CA LYS A 70 25.59 -27.10 -45.75
C LYS A 70 25.34 -28.07 -44.59
N GLU A 71 26.08 -27.95 -43.49
CA GLU A 71 25.79 -28.62 -42.20
C GLU A 71 25.06 -27.70 -41.19
N ALA A 72 24.41 -26.64 -41.66
CA ALA A 72 23.75 -25.63 -40.82
C ALA A 72 22.51 -26.13 -40.04
N GLY A 73 22.03 -27.35 -40.31
CA GLY A 73 20.87 -27.93 -39.61
C GLY A 73 21.18 -28.47 -38.20
N SER A 74 22.44 -28.70 -37.84
CA SER A 74 22.79 -29.44 -36.61
C SER A 74 22.80 -28.58 -35.34
N GLN A 75 23.13 -27.29 -35.44
CA GLN A 75 23.43 -26.47 -34.26
C GLN A 75 22.17 -25.88 -33.60
N ASP A 76 21.20 -25.40 -34.39
CA ASP A 76 19.94 -24.86 -33.87
C ASP A 76 19.06 -25.96 -33.23
N GLU A 77 19.11 -27.18 -33.76
CA GLU A 77 18.46 -28.34 -33.16
C GLU A 77 19.08 -28.71 -31.80
N ARG A 78 20.41 -28.61 -31.66
CA ARG A 78 21.11 -28.83 -30.39
C ARG A 78 20.75 -27.76 -29.35
N ILE A 79 20.72 -26.48 -29.73
CA ILE A 79 20.32 -25.38 -28.83
C ILE A 79 18.87 -25.57 -28.37
N THR A 80 17.98 -25.93 -29.30
CA THR A 80 16.55 -26.16 -28.99
C THR A 80 16.36 -27.35 -28.07
N ARG A 81 17.13 -28.44 -28.24
CA ARG A 81 17.11 -29.62 -27.36
C ARG A 81 17.56 -29.26 -25.94
N VAL A 82 18.69 -28.57 -25.78
CA VAL A 82 19.21 -28.13 -24.48
C VAL A 82 18.23 -27.20 -23.76
N ALA A 83 17.60 -26.27 -24.48
CA ALA A 83 16.61 -25.37 -23.89
C ALA A 83 15.35 -26.10 -23.39
N LYS A 84 14.90 -27.15 -24.10
CA LYS A 84 13.77 -28.00 -23.68
C LYS A 84 14.12 -28.81 -22.43
N GLU A 85 15.31 -29.39 -22.37
CA GLU A 85 15.79 -30.16 -21.21
C GLU A 85 15.93 -29.28 -19.96
N TYR A 86 16.49 -28.07 -20.10
CA TYR A 86 16.59 -27.11 -19.00
C TYR A 86 15.21 -26.74 -18.42
N LYS A 87 14.23 -26.45 -19.29
CA LYS A 87 12.85 -26.16 -18.85
C LYS A 87 12.21 -27.36 -18.13
N ALA A 88 12.44 -28.58 -18.61
CA ALA A 88 11.93 -29.80 -17.98
C ALA A 88 12.55 -30.06 -16.60
N GLN A 89 13.87 -29.86 -16.45
CA GLN A 89 14.56 -30.00 -15.17
C GLN A 89 14.08 -28.94 -14.15
N LYS A 90 13.95 -27.68 -14.58
CA LYS A 90 13.43 -26.60 -13.73
C LYS A 90 11.99 -26.88 -13.25
N LYS A 91 11.15 -27.47 -14.10
CA LYS A 91 9.79 -27.90 -13.72
C LYS A 91 9.83 -29.04 -12.69
N LYS A 92 10.72 -30.02 -12.85
CA LYS A 92 10.92 -31.11 -11.88
C LYS A 92 11.43 -30.58 -10.52
N GLN A 93 12.40 -29.67 -10.52
CA GLN A 93 12.90 -29.04 -9.28
C GLN A 93 11.81 -28.23 -8.57
N LYS A 94 11.02 -27.43 -9.29
CA LYS A 94 9.89 -26.68 -8.71
C LYS A 94 8.84 -27.59 -8.08
N SER A 95 8.55 -28.74 -8.72
CA SER A 95 7.64 -29.75 -8.16
C SER A 95 8.20 -30.43 -6.90
N LYS A 96 9.51 -30.76 -6.86
CA LYS A 96 10.16 -31.32 -5.67
C LYS A 96 10.16 -30.32 -4.50
N ALA A 97 10.52 -29.06 -4.74
CA ALA A 97 10.52 -28.02 -3.71
C ALA A 97 9.12 -27.79 -3.11
N SER A 98 8.08 -27.78 -3.94
CA SER A 98 6.69 -27.66 -3.48
C SER A 98 6.24 -28.86 -2.62
N LYS A 99 6.70 -30.08 -2.93
CA LYS A 99 6.41 -31.27 -2.11
C LYS A 99 7.12 -31.22 -0.75
N LEU A 100 8.39 -30.80 -0.73
CA LEU A 100 9.18 -30.63 0.51
C LEU A 100 8.56 -29.57 1.44
N GLN A 101 8.17 -28.42 0.89
CA GLN A 101 7.52 -27.36 1.67
C GLN A 101 6.16 -27.80 2.25
N LYS A 102 5.38 -28.59 1.49
CA LYS A 102 4.13 -29.16 1.99
C LYS A 102 4.36 -30.13 3.15
N SER A 103 5.37 -31.00 3.06
CA SER A 103 5.69 -31.93 4.14
C SER A 103 6.21 -31.25 5.41
N GLU A 104 6.94 -30.14 5.28
CA GLU A 104 7.44 -29.37 6.42
C GLU A 104 6.29 -28.71 7.20
N ILE A 105 5.34 -28.12 6.49
CA ILE A 105 4.12 -27.52 7.08
C ILE A 105 3.29 -28.59 7.81
N GLU A 106 3.06 -29.76 7.19
CA GLU A 106 2.31 -30.86 7.83
C GLU A 106 2.99 -31.36 9.12
N LEU A 107 4.32 -31.35 9.17
CA LEU A 107 5.10 -31.80 10.33
C LEU A 107 5.07 -30.76 11.47
N GLU A 108 5.03 -29.47 11.12
CA GLU A 108 4.91 -28.36 12.07
C GLU A 108 3.51 -28.27 12.68
N ASP A 109 2.46 -28.45 11.87
CA ASP A 109 1.07 -28.58 12.33
C ASP A 109 0.90 -29.74 13.32
N GLU A 110 1.48 -30.90 13.03
CA GLU A 110 1.44 -32.06 13.93
C GLU A 110 2.21 -31.80 15.24
N ARG A 111 3.31 -31.02 15.18
CA ARG A 111 4.07 -30.60 16.38
C ARG A 111 3.25 -29.64 17.24
N VAL A 112 2.54 -28.69 16.64
CA VAL A 112 1.64 -27.76 17.34
C VAL A 112 0.47 -28.52 17.97
N ARG A 113 -0.17 -29.43 17.22
CA ARG A 113 -1.27 -30.28 17.70
C ARG A 113 -0.87 -31.10 18.92
N LYS A 114 0.34 -31.69 18.91
CA LYS A 114 0.89 -32.42 20.06
C LYS A 114 1.13 -31.54 21.28
N LYS A 115 1.63 -30.30 21.10
CA LYS A 115 1.80 -29.33 22.19
C LYS A 115 0.45 -28.93 22.80
N VAL A 116 -0.55 -28.61 21.99
CA VAL A 116 -1.91 -28.26 22.45
C VAL A 116 -2.53 -29.43 23.22
N CYS A 117 -2.47 -30.65 22.68
CA CYS A 117 -2.94 -31.85 23.39
C CYS A 117 -2.24 -32.07 24.73
N LYS A 118 -0.93 -31.77 24.83
CA LYS A 118 -0.17 -31.89 26.09
C LYS A 118 -0.62 -30.86 27.12
N VAL A 119 -0.87 -29.62 26.70
CA VAL A 119 -1.39 -28.54 27.55
C VAL A 119 -2.79 -28.88 28.05
N VAL A 120 -3.70 -29.29 27.16
CA VAL A 120 -5.08 -29.69 27.51
C VAL A 120 -5.09 -30.87 28.49
N ARG A 121 -4.22 -31.88 28.29
CA ARG A 121 -4.08 -32.99 29.24
C ARG A 121 -3.47 -32.57 30.57
N GLY A 122 -2.58 -31.57 30.57
CA GLY A 122 -2.05 -30.96 31.79
C GLY A 122 -3.14 -30.27 32.62
N PHE A 123 -4.02 -29.53 31.95
CA PHE A 123 -5.19 -28.90 32.59
C PHE A 123 -6.16 -29.94 33.15
N ALA A 124 -6.47 -31.00 32.40
CA ALA A 124 -7.35 -32.08 32.85
C ALA A 124 -6.80 -32.84 34.08
N ARG A 125 -5.47 -33.01 34.19
CA ARG A 125 -4.83 -33.66 35.35
C ARG A 125 -4.70 -32.76 36.57
N SER A 126 -4.72 -31.44 36.40
CA SER A 126 -4.61 -30.47 37.50
C SER A 126 -5.88 -30.31 38.34
N GLY A 127 -6.96 -31.04 38.01
CA GLY A 127 -8.22 -31.01 38.76
C GLY A 127 -8.96 -29.66 38.73
N ARG A 128 -8.52 -28.70 37.90
CA ARG A 128 -9.05 -27.31 37.95
C ARG A 128 -10.30 -27.03 37.14
N ILE A 129 -10.88 -27.99 36.41
CA ILE A 129 -12.16 -27.77 35.72
C ILE A 129 -12.98 -29.07 35.67
N ARG A 130 -14.11 -29.12 36.41
CA ARG A 130 -15.24 -29.98 36.08
C ARG A 130 -16.11 -29.21 35.08
N LEU A 131 -16.20 -29.70 33.85
CA LEU A 131 -17.21 -29.27 32.90
C LEU A 131 -18.42 -30.18 33.08
N ASP A 132 -19.48 -29.66 33.70
CA ASP A 132 -20.80 -30.26 33.67
C ASP A 132 -21.72 -29.42 32.77
N CYS A 133 -22.23 -30.06 31.74
CA CYS A 133 -23.23 -29.52 30.82
C CYS A 133 -24.62 -29.93 31.31
N ARG A 134 -25.36 -29.04 32.00
CA ARG A 134 -26.83 -28.80 31.85
C ARG A 134 -27.47 -28.10 33.08
N MET A 135 -28.14 -26.97 32.77
CA MET A 135 -29.46 -26.51 33.23
C MET A 135 -29.80 -26.20 34.72
N VAL A 136 -30.34 -24.98 34.88
CA VAL A 136 -31.59 -24.60 35.61
C VAL A 136 -31.54 -24.24 37.11
N LEU A 137 -31.96 -22.97 37.35
CA LEU A 137 -32.65 -22.33 38.48
C LEU A 137 -31.93 -21.99 39.82
N SER A 138 -32.18 -20.73 40.20
CA SER A 138 -32.25 -20.16 41.55
C SER A 138 -30.96 -19.71 42.25
N GLY A 139 -30.90 -18.43 42.62
CA GLY A 139 -29.83 -17.78 43.40
C GLY A 139 -29.82 -18.16 44.91
N PRO A 140 -29.15 -17.41 45.82
CA PRO A 140 -28.72 -16.01 45.69
C PRO A 140 -27.30 -15.64 46.23
N ARG A 141 -26.87 -14.42 45.86
CA ARG A 141 -25.92 -13.50 46.53
C ARG A 141 -24.44 -13.91 46.67
N VAL A 142 -23.65 -13.44 45.71
CA VAL A 142 -22.36 -12.80 46.00
C VAL A 142 -22.26 -11.56 45.10
N HIS A 143 -22.11 -10.37 45.70
CA HIS A 143 -21.82 -9.14 44.97
C HIS A 143 -20.46 -9.27 44.29
N LYS A 144 -20.46 -9.69 43.03
CA LYS A 144 -19.34 -9.54 42.12
C LYS A 144 -19.83 -8.61 41.02
N VAL A 145 -19.31 -7.39 41.01
CA VAL A 145 -19.47 -6.46 39.88
C VAL A 145 -18.66 -7.04 38.72
N ARG A 146 -19.22 -8.06 38.07
CA ARG A 146 -18.88 -8.46 36.70
C ARG A 146 -19.91 -7.76 35.82
N GLY A 147 -19.57 -6.56 35.38
CA GLY A 147 -20.17 -6.03 34.16
C GLY A 147 -19.68 -6.92 33.01
N GLU A 148 -20.41 -7.99 32.72
CA GLU A 148 -20.32 -8.62 31.41
C GLU A 148 -20.87 -7.59 30.42
N CYS A 149 -20.00 -6.87 29.70
CA CYS A 149 -20.39 -6.16 28.48
C CYS A 149 -20.79 -7.21 27.43
N LYS A 150 -22.00 -7.75 27.58
CA LYS A 150 -22.63 -8.69 26.63
C LYS A 150 -23.24 -8.00 25.43
N GLU A 151 -23.37 -6.68 25.49
CA GLU A 151 -23.71 -5.86 24.34
C GLU A 151 -22.42 -5.27 23.82
N GLY A 152 -21.92 -5.83 22.71
CA GLY A 152 -20.91 -5.15 21.92
C GLY A 152 -21.52 -3.80 21.53
N ILE A 153 -21.00 -2.72 22.11
CA ILE A 153 -21.46 -1.38 21.77
C ILE A 153 -21.19 -1.21 20.27
N ASP A 154 -22.25 -1.06 19.47
CA ASP A 154 -22.12 -0.66 18.07
C ASP A 154 -21.71 0.80 18.00
N LEU A 155 -20.42 1.02 18.28
CA LEU A 155 -19.77 2.32 18.30
C LEU A 155 -19.66 2.92 16.90
N SER A 156 -19.86 2.13 15.84
CA SER A 156 -19.57 2.57 14.47
C SER A 156 -20.61 3.58 13.95
N GLY A 157 -21.90 3.30 14.13
CA GLY A 157 -22.99 4.24 13.82
C GLY A 157 -23.13 5.36 14.87
N GLN A 158 -22.67 5.12 16.10
CA GLN A 158 -22.80 6.08 17.20
C GLN A 158 -21.65 7.08 17.32
N LEU A 159 -20.51 6.89 16.64
CA LEU A 159 -19.37 7.82 16.75
C LEU A 159 -19.28 8.84 15.63
N PHE A 160 -19.87 8.55 14.47
CA PHE A 160 -19.85 9.44 13.32
C PHE A 160 -21.29 9.86 13.00
N LEU A 161 -21.53 11.14 12.76
CA LEU A 161 -22.72 11.52 12.02
C LEU A 161 -22.47 11.27 10.55
N ASP A 162 -23.58 11.04 9.83
CA ASP A 162 -23.57 11.22 8.39
C ASP A 162 -23.04 12.64 8.09
N TRP A 163 -22.17 12.75 7.09
CA TRP A 163 -21.66 14.02 6.60
C TRP A 163 -22.80 15.02 6.35
N THR A 164 -23.94 14.52 5.86
CA THR A 164 -25.15 15.29 5.57
C THR A 164 -25.76 15.89 6.82
N GLU A 165 -25.89 15.11 7.90
CA GLU A 165 -26.44 15.57 9.18
C GLU A 165 -25.51 16.60 9.84
N LEU A 166 -24.20 16.39 9.76
CA LEU A 166 -23.22 17.37 10.26
C LEU A 166 -23.26 18.67 9.46
N GLN A 167 -23.45 18.59 8.14
CA GLN A 167 -23.60 19.77 7.28
C GLN A 167 -24.88 20.55 7.60
N GLU A 168 -25.99 19.84 7.84
CA GLU A 168 -27.27 20.44 8.24
C GLU A 168 -27.14 21.19 9.58
N GLN A 169 -26.54 20.55 10.59
CA GLN A 169 -26.33 21.17 11.91
C GLN A 169 -25.41 22.40 11.86
N LEU A 170 -24.42 22.41 10.96
CA LEU A 170 -23.49 23.54 10.82
C LEU A 170 -24.00 24.65 9.88
N GLY A 171 -24.99 24.36 9.04
CA GLY A 171 -25.44 25.24 7.95
C GLY A 171 -24.37 25.47 6.87
N LYS A 172 -23.28 24.69 6.86
CA LYS A 172 -22.16 24.80 5.92
C LYS A 172 -21.40 23.48 5.80
N PRO A 173 -20.64 23.26 4.71
CA PRO A 173 -19.81 22.07 4.58
C PRO A 173 -18.84 21.93 5.79
N PRO A 174 -18.83 20.79 6.49
CA PRO A 174 -17.99 20.60 7.66
C PRO A 174 -16.50 20.64 7.30
N SER A 175 -15.69 21.27 8.16
CA SER A 175 -14.23 21.25 8.05
C SER A 175 -13.59 20.08 8.82
N PHE A 176 -14.40 19.19 9.43
CA PHE A 176 -13.97 18.08 10.26
C PHE A 176 -14.93 16.89 10.12
N ILE A 177 -14.42 15.69 10.36
CA ILE A 177 -15.20 14.43 10.26
C ILE A 177 -15.48 13.86 11.64
N VAL A 178 -14.52 13.97 12.57
CA VAL A 178 -14.64 13.43 13.93
C VAL A 178 -15.29 14.49 14.82
N GLN A 179 -16.56 14.28 15.15
CA GLN A 179 -17.32 15.15 16.04
C GLN A 179 -16.94 14.95 17.49
N ASP A 180 -17.09 15.99 18.28
CA ASP A 180 -16.94 15.89 19.72
C ASP A 180 -18.16 15.21 20.37
N LEU A 181 -17.94 14.59 21.54
CA LEU A 181 -18.99 13.95 22.32
C LEU A 181 -19.18 14.72 23.63
N ASP A 182 -20.37 15.14 24.00
CA ASP A 182 -20.60 15.71 25.31
C ASP A 182 -20.60 14.58 26.35
N ILE A 183 -19.50 14.49 27.11
CA ILE A 183 -19.30 13.48 28.15
C ILE A 183 -19.26 14.25 29.47
N PRO A 184 -20.26 14.09 30.34
CA PRO A 184 -20.25 14.72 31.66
C PRO A 184 -18.97 14.36 32.42
N ARG A 185 -18.38 15.34 33.12
CA ARG A 185 -17.13 15.11 33.87
C ARG A 185 -17.29 13.97 34.86
N GLY A 186 -16.36 13.01 34.82
CA GLY A 186 -16.33 11.87 35.72
C GLY A 186 -17.28 10.72 35.38
N GLN A 187 -18.06 10.83 34.28
CA GLN A 187 -18.90 9.73 33.82
C GLN A 187 -18.17 8.88 32.77
N PRO A 188 -18.42 7.55 32.75
CA PRO A 188 -17.94 6.70 31.66
C PRO A 188 -18.62 7.09 30.34
N LEU A 189 -17.97 6.76 29.22
CA LEU A 189 -18.58 6.91 27.90
C LEU A 189 -19.80 5.99 27.80
N ALA A 190 -20.99 6.57 27.79
CA ALA A 190 -22.24 5.85 27.58
C ALA A 190 -22.69 5.97 26.12
N SER A 191 -23.52 5.02 25.66
CA SER A 191 -24.20 5.10 24.36
C SER A 191 -25.15 6.30 24.23
N THR A 192 -25.49 6.92 25.36
CA THR A 192 -26.30 8.15 25.45
C THR A 192 -25.48 9.43 25.34
N ALA A 193 -24.16 9.35 25.15
CA ALA A 193 -23.32 10.53 24.98
C ALA A 193 -23.78 11.33 23.76
N GLN A 194 -24.10 12.61 23.97
CA GLN A 194 -24.63 13.46 22.92
C GLN A 194 -23.51 13.88 21.96
N LYS A 195 -23.75 13.77 20.65
CA LYS A 195 -22.83 14.29 19.63
C LYS A 195 -22.93 15.82 19.60
N VAL A 196 -21.79 16.49 19.50
CA VAL A 196 -21.71 17.96 19.40
C VAL A 196 -21.11 18.31 18.04
N ALA A 197 -21.74 19.24 17.32
CA ALA A 197 -21.30 19.74 16.01
C ALA A 197 -20.04 20.62 16.10
N ARG A 198 -18.98 20.11 16.71
CA ARG A 198 -17.66 20.75 16.82
C ARG A 198 -16.55 19.70 16.67
N PRO A 199 -15.35 20.08 16.23
CA PRO A 199 -14.24 19.13 16.13
C PRO A 199 -13.85 18.57 17.51
N MET A 200 -13.63 17.26 17.59
CA MET A 200 -13.10 16.63 18.80
C MET A 200 -11.65 17.07 19.05
N THR A 201 -11.32 17.39 20.31
CA THR A 201 -9.93 17.69 20.67
C THR A 201 -9.06 16.42 20.62
N LEU A 202 -7.80 16.57 20.22
CA LEU A 202 -6.88 15.43 20.09
C LEU A 202 -6.70 14.61 21.40
N PRO A 203 -6.55 15.22 22.59
CA PRO A 203 -6.44 14.44 23.83
C PRO A 203 -7.69 13.60 24.10
N LYS A 204 -8.87 14.15 23.83
CA LYS A 204 -10.14 13.45 23.99
C LYS A 204 -10.31 12.31 23.00
N PHE A 205 -9.91 12.53 21.75
CA PHE A 205 -9.86 11.48 20.74
C PHE A 205 -8.95 10.32 21.16
N ASN A 206 -7.74 10.62 21.66
CA ASN A 206 -6.84 9.57 22.16
C ASN A 206 -7.43 8.83 23.37
N CYS A 207 -8.10 9.54 24.29
CA CYS A 207 -8.78 8.92 25.42
C CYS A 207 -9.89 7.97 24.98
N LEU A 208 -10.72 8.40 24.03
CA LEU A 208 -11.76 7.59 23.42
C LEU A 208 -11.16 6.34 22.76
N LEU A 209 -10.17 6.52 21.89
CA LEU A 209 -9.50 5.44 21.17
C LEU A 209 -8.93 4.37 22.11
N ARG A 210 -8.29 4.80 23.21
CA ARG A 210 -7.78 3.90 24.25
C ARG A 210 -8.89 3.15 24.98
N SER A 211 -10.01 3.83 25.25
CA SER A 211 -11.18 3.22 25.88
C SER A 211 -11.80 2.15 24.98
N VAL A 212 -11.87 2.40 23.67
CA VAL A 212 -12.30 1.41 22.67
C VAL A 212 -11.35 0.22 22.64
N ALA A 213 -10.03 0.45 22.55
CA ALA A 213 -9.04 -0.63 22.55
C ALA A 213 -9.15 -1.50 23.81
N LYS A 214 -9.32 -0.88 24.98
CA LYS A 214 -9.55 -1.58 26.25
C LYS A 214 -10.84 -2.39 26.26
N GLY A 215 -11.93 -1.83 25.72
CA GLY A 215 -13.21 -2.53 25.56
C GLY A 215 -13.13 -3.74 24.62
N LEU A 216 -12.23 -3.70 23.64
CA LEU A 216 -11.92 -4.82 22.74
C LEU A 216 -10.98 -5.87 23.36
N GLY A 217 -10.55 -5.69 24.61
CA GLY A 217 -9.73 -6.66 25.35
C GLY A 217 -8.22 -6.45 25.22
N ALA A 218 -7.75 -5.31 24.70
CA ALA A 218 -6.33 -4.99 24.70
C ALA A 218 -5.80 -4.82 26.14
N SER A 219 -4.55 -5.24 26.38
CA SER A 219 -3.88 -5.08 27.67
C SER A 219 -3.59 -3.60 27.99
N ASP A 220 -3.45 -3.26 29.27
CA ASP A 220 -3.17 -1.87 29.67
C ASP A 220 -1.86 -1.32 29.05
N ASP A 221 -0.85 -2.18 28.84
CA ASP A 221 0.39 -1.81 28.14
C ASP A 221 0.15 -1.47 26.66
N GLU A 222 -0.62 -2.29 25.94
CA GLU A 222 -1.00 -2.01 24.54
C GLU A 222 -1.83 -0.74 24.45
N VAL A 223 -2.83 -0.58 25.33
CA VAL A 223 -3.70 0.60 25.38
C VAL A 223 -2.88 1.88 25.58
N SER A 224 -1.83 1.85 26.41
CA SER A 224 -0.97 3.02 26.64
C SER A 224 -0.26 3.51 25.35
N LYS A 225 0.05 2.58 24.44
CA LYS A 225 0.75 2.85 23.16
C LYS A 225 -0.21 3.30 22.06
N VAL A 226 -1.51 3.06 22.22
CA VAL A 226 -2.54 3.47 21.25
C VAL A 226 -2.72 4.99 21.27
N SER A 227 -2.64 5.59 20.08
CA SER A 227 -2.78 7.02 19.83
C SER A 227 -3.26 7.30 18.40
N SER A 228 -3.60 8.55 18.09
CA SER A 228 -3.86 8.99 16.72
C SER A 228 -2.68 8.69 15.78
N TYR A 229 -1.45 8.70 16.30
CA TYR A 229 -0.26 8.39 15.53
C TYR A 229 -0.13 6.90 15.21
N SER A 230 -0.53 6.01 16.14
CA SER A 230 -0.56 4.57 15.85
C SER A 230 -1.58 4.26 14.74
N LEU A 231 -2.74 4.92 14.73
CA LEU A 231 -3.71 4.83 13.62
C LEU A 231 -3.13 5.35 12.29
N ARG A 232 -2.41 6.47 12.32
CA ARG A 232 -1.74 7.00 11.11
C ARG A 232 -0.74 6.00 10.52
N ARG A 233 -0.01 5.27 11.37
CA ARG A 233 0.99 4.27 10.98
C ARG A 233 0.38 2.91 10.62
N PHE A 234 -0.85 2.63 11.06
CA PHE A 234 -1.53 1.36 10.82
C PHE A 234 -1.70 1.07 9.32
N MET A 235 -2.37 1.96 8.57
CA MET A 235 -2.71 1.66 7.17
C MET A 235 -1.47 1.45 6.28
N PRO A 236 -0.41 2.28 6.32
CA PRO A 236 0.78 2.02 5.52
C PRO A 236 1.49 0.70 5.88
N THR A 237 1.53 0.37 7.17
CA THR A 237 2.16 -0.88 7.65
C THR A 237 1.36 -2.09 7.19
N ALA A 238 0.03 -2.05 7.35
CA ALA A 238 -0.88 -3.10 6.92
C ALA A 238 -0.88 -3.27 5.39
N ALA A 239 -0.87 -2.17 4.64
CA ALA A 239 -0.78 -2.20 3.19
C ALA A 239 0.50 -2.89 2.71
N HIS A 240 1.62 -2.67 3.41
CA HIS A 240 2.87 -3.38 3.14
C HIS A 240 2.75 -4.89 3.39
N VAL A 241 2.12 -5.31 4.50
CA VAL A 241 1.83 -6.73 4.78
C VAL A 241 0.99 -7.37 3.67
N MET A 242 0.04 -6.60 3.13
CA MET A 242 -0.83 -6.97 2.03
C MET A 242 -0.19 -6.82 0.63
N GLN A 243 1.10 -6.47 0.56
CA GLN A 243 1.88 -6.36 -0.68
C GLN A 243 1.34 -5.30 -1.66
N PHE A 244 0.76 -4.22 -1.15
CA PHE A 244 0.47 -3.04 -1.96
C PHE A 244 1.77 -2.49 -2.57
N GLN A 245 1.66 -1.88 -3.75
CA GLN A 245 2.82 -1.31 -4.42
C GLN A 245 3.38 -0.11 -3.63
N PRO A 246 4.69 0.18 -3.72
CA PRO A 246 5.30 1.28 -2.96
C PRO A 246 4.59 2.63 -3.14
N HIS A 247 4.19 2.97 -4.37
CA HIS A 247 3.47 4.23 -4.65
C HIS A 247 2.06 4.27 -4.01
N GLU A 248 1.41 3.12 -3.84
CA GLU A 248 0.11 3.00 -3.17
C GLU A 248 0.27 3.16 -1.66
N CYS A 249 1.27 2.51 -1.07
CA CYS A 249 1.63 2.69 0.33
C CYS A 249 1.95 4.17 0.65
N GLN A 250 2.65 4.85 -0.27
CA GLN A 250 2.93 6.28 -0.17
C GLN A 250 1.65 7.12 -0.23
N ALA A 251 0.74 6.81 -1.16
CA ALA A 251 -0.55 7.48 -1.30
C ALA A 251 -1.44 7.32 -0.06
N ILE A 252 -1.51 6.11 0.52
CA ILE A 252 -2.28 5.82 1.75
C ILE A 252 -1.82 6.72 2.91
N GLY A 253 -0.50 6.82 3.11
CA GLY A 253 0.09 7.60 4.19
C GLY A 253 0.09 9.11 3.94
N ASN A 254 -0.19 9.54 2.69
CA ASN A 254 0.16 10.86 2.17
C ASN A 254 1.61 11.24 2.53
N TRP A 255 2.53 10.28 2.39
CA TRP A 255 3.93 10.46 2.76
C TRP A 255 4.69 11.12 1.60
N VAL A 256 5.47 12.14 1.92
CA VAL A 256 6.38 12.76 0.95
C VAL A 256 7.50 11.77 0.60
N GLU A 257 7.93 10.95 1.55
CA GLU A 257 9.01 9.98 1.40
C GLU A 257 8.57 8.59 1.85
N LEU A 258 8.94 7.56 1.07
CA LEU A 258 8.78 6.17 1.47
C LEU A 258 9.87 5.84 2.50
N PRO A 259 9.53 5.43 3.75
CA PRO A 259 10.54 4.99 4.68
C PRO A 259 11.26 3.78 4.08
N GLN A 260 12.58 3.90 3.94
CA GLN A 260 13.41 2.80 3.49
C GLN A 260 13.31 1.69 4.52
N THR A 261 12.62 0.59 4.17
CA THR A 261 12.66 -0.61 4.99
C THR A 261 13.98 -1.32 4.72
N GLU A 262 14.68 -1.73 5.78
CA GLU A 262 16.02 -2.35 5.73
C GLU A 262 16.09 -3.61 4.85
N ALA A 263 14.93 -4.24 4.58
CA ALA A 263 14.79 -5.35 3.64
C ALA A 263 14.99 -4.95 2.17
N SER A 264 15.12 -3.66 1.85
CA SER A 264 15.31 -3.13 0.50
C SER A 264 16.79 -2.85 0.16
N THR A 265 17.71 -3.65 0.69
CA THR A 265 19.16 -3.54 0.50
C THR A 265 19.66 -3.86 -0.92
N GLY A 266 18.76 -4.14 -1.87
CA GLY A 266 19.11 -4.30 -3.28
C GLY A 266 18.56 -3.15 -4.12
N ASN A 267 19.45 -2.27 -4.60
CA ASN A 267 19.42 -1.36 -5.76
C ASN A 267 18.11 -1.12 -6.54
N ARG A 268 16.95 -1.11 -5.90
CA ARG A 268 15.69 -0.69 -6.50
C ARG A 268 15.69 0.82 -6.39
N SER A 269 16.00 1.48 -7.50
CA SER A 269 15.71 2.89 -7.67
C SER A 269 14.29 3.12 -7.22
N LEU A 270 14.13 3.88 -6.14
CA LEU A 270 12.81 4.24 -5.65
C LEU A 270 12.06 4.85 -6.84
N PRO A 271 10.81 4.43 -7.11
CA PRO A 271 10.01 5.10 -8.12
C PRO A 271 9.87 6.55 -7.66
N VAL A 272 10.65 7.43 -8.28
CA VAL A 272 10.51 8.87 -8.11
C VAL A 272 9.21 9.22 -8.80
N VAL A 273 8.13 9.25 -8.02
CA VAL A 273 6.90 9.88 -8.47
C VAL A 273 7.31 11.32 -8.81
N GLY A 274 7.26 11.67 -10.10
CA GLY A 274 7.69 12.99 -10.53
C GLY A 274 6.98 14.08 -9.74
N MET A 275 7.70 15.12 -9.31
CA MET A 275 7.18 16.19 -8.45
C MET A 275 5.85 16.78 -8.94
N ALA A 276 5.60 16.78 -10.26
CA ALA A 276 4.34 17.20 -10.85
C ALA A 276 3.12 16.36 -10.38
N LYS A 277 3.28 15.04 -10.22
CA LYS A 277 2.24 14.17 -9.64
C LYS A 277 2.07 14.39 -8.14
N HIS A 278 3.10 14.89 -7.46
CA HIS A 278 2.93 15.40 -6.12
C HIS A 278 2.18 16.76 -6.09
N TYR A 279 2.29 17.56 -7.14
CA TYR A 279 1.55 18.81 -7.40
C TYR A 279 0.02 18.68 -7.64
N ALA A 280 -0.40 17.58 -8.27
CA ALA A 280 -1.75 17.51 -8.78
C ALA A 280 -2.81 17.45 -7.66
N HIS A 281 -3.92 18.17 -7.83
CA HIS A 281 -5.15 18.05 -7.01
C HIS A 281 -5.64 16.60 -6.87
N ASP A 282 -5.13 15.69 -7.69
CA ASP A 282 -5.35 14.24 -7.66
C ASP A 282 -4.73 13.54 -6.43
N LYS A 283 -3.83 14.16 -5.68
CA LYS A 283 -3.24 13.54 -4.47
C LYS A 283 -4.29 13.02 -3.49
N THR A 284 -5.28 13.86 -3.17
CA THR A 284 -6.31 13.54 -2.18
C THR A 284 -7.25 12.46 -2.72
N SER A 285 -7.64 12.56 -4.00
CA SER A 285 -8.48 11.58 -4.68
C SER A 285 -7.81 10.22 -4.81
N THR A 286 -6.54 10.21 -5.23
CA THR A 286 -5.71 9.01 -5.29
C THR A 286 -5.54 8.39 -3.90
N ALA A 287 -5.21 9.19 -2.87
CA ALA A 287 -5.09 8.69 -1.50
C ALA A 287 -6.43 8.09 -1.00
N ALA A 288 -7.55 8.74 -1.27
CA ALA A 288 -8.88 8.24 -0.91
C ALA A 288 -9.18 6.90 -1.62
N PHE A 289 -8.93 6.82 -2.92
CA PHE A 289 -9.15 5.62 -3.72
C PHE A 289 -8.27 4.45 -3.25
N VAL A 290 -7.00 4.68 -2.97
CA VAL A 290 -6.10 3.62 -2.48
C VAL A 290 -6.48 3.20 -1.05
N LYS A 291 -6.93 4.12 -0.19
CA LYS A 291 -7.48 3.77 1.13
C LYS A 291 -8.73 2.92 1.01
N GLN A 292 -9.61 3.21 0.04
CA GLN A 292 -10.78 2.41 -0.24
C GLN A 292 -10.40 1.00 -0.70
N GLN A 293 -9.44 0.87 -1.63
CA GLN A 293 -8.88 -0.42 -2.04
C GLN A 293 -8.34 -1.20 -0.83
N PHE A 294 -7.56 -0.55 0.03
CA PHE A 294 -6.99 -1.16 1.23
C PHE A 294 -8.07 -1.67 2.19
N VAL A 295 -9.06 -0.84 2.52
CA VAL A 295 -10.15 -1.23 3.45
C VAL A 295 -10.95 -2.41 2.88
N THR A 296 -11.29 -2.36 1.59
CA THR A 296 -11.96 -3.47 0.90
C THR A 296 -11.13 -4.75 0.96
N ALA A 297 -9.83 -4.64 0.67
CA ALA A 297 -8.93 -5.78 0.70
C ALA A 297 -8.80 -6.39 2.10
N LEU A 298 -8.66 -5.54 3.12
CA LEU A 298 -8.52 -5.97 4.52
C LEU A 298 -9.79 -6.68 4.98
N HIS A 299 -10.96 -6.10 4.68
CA HIS A 299 -12.25 -6.70 5.01
C HIS A 299 -12.42 -8.07 4.34
N GLN A 300 -12.09 -8.21 3.06
CA GLN A 300 -12.15 -9.50 2.36
C GLN A 300 -11.19 -10.53 2.95
N ALA A 301 -9.96 -10.13 3.28
CA ALA A 301 -8.98 -11.01 3.91
C ALA A 301 -9.48 -11.51 5.27
N MET A 302 -10.05 -10.62 6.08
CA MET A 302 -10.65 -10.96 7.37
C MET A 302 -11.83 -11.92 7.22
N LEU A 303 -12.75 -11.70 6.27
CA LEU A 303 -13.86 -12.61 6.00
C LEU A 303 -13.38 -14.01 5.58
N LYS A 304 -12.38 -14.07 4.70
CA LYS A 304 -11.81 -15.34 4.22
C LYS A 304 -11.07 -16.12 5.30
N SER A 305 -10.52 -15.44 6.32
CA SER A 305 -9.89 -16.11 7.46
C SER A 305 -10.88 -16.89 8.34
N GLY A 306 -12.19 -16.64 8.20
CA GLY A 306 -13.24 -17.31 8.97
C GLY A 306 -13.35 -16.89 10.45
N GLN A 307 -12.37 -16.14 10.97
CA GLN A 307 -12.36 -15.62 12.34
C GLN A 307 -11.87 -14.17 12.38
N PRO A 308 -12.71 -13.19 12.00
CA PRO A 308 -12.29 -11.79 11.90
C PRO A 308 -11.76 -11.21 13.22
N ALA A 309 -12.27 -11.69 14.37
CA ALA A 309 -11.82 -11.24 15.69
C ALA A 309 -10.45 -11.79 16.12
N GLN A 310 -9.92 -12.82 15.45
CA GLN A 310 -8.65 -13.48 15.80
C GLN A 310 -7.67 -13.52 14.61
N CYS A 311 -7.95 -12.75 13.56
CA CYS A 311 -7.17 -12.76 12.33
C CYS A 311 -5.76 -12.23 12.60
N SER A 312 -4.74 -13.07 12.38
CA SER A 312 -3.35 -12.64 12.47
C SER A 312 -2.93 -11.89 11.20
N TRP A 313 -1.83 -11.13 11.28
CA TRP A 313 -1.23 -10.53 10.09
C TRP A 313 -0.79 -11.55 9.04
N HIS A 314 -0.45 -12.77 9.48
CA HIS A 314 -0.13 -13.87 8.57
C HIS A 314 -1.39 -14.31 7.79
N ASP A 315 -2.53 -14.44 8.46
CA ASP A 315 -3.80 -14.80 7.84
C ASP A 315 -4.27 -13.71 6.85
N ILE A 316 -4.14 -12.44 7.24
CA ILE A 316 -4.44 -11.30 6.36
C ILE A 316 -3.58 -11.38 5.09
N ARG A 317 -2.29 -11.67 5.22
CA ARG A 317 -1.38 -11.80 4.08
C ARG A 317 -1.72 -13.00 3.20
N LEU A 318 -2.07 -14.14 3.81
CA LEU A 318 -2.41 -15.37 3.10
C LEU A 318 -3.73 -15.23 2.33
N HIS A 319 -4.69 -14.52 2.90
CA HIS A 319 -6.03 -14.34 2.34
C HIS A 319 -6.24 -13.01 1.60
N ALA A 320 -5.17 -12.22 1.43
CA ALA A 320 -5.21 -10.96 0.70
C ALA A 320 -5.75 -11.20 -0.72
N PRO A 321 -6.82 -10.51 -1.15
CA PRO A 321 -7.36 -10.66 -2.49
C PRO A 321 -6.39 -10.14 -3.55
N SER A 322 -6.52 -10.63 -4.79
CA SER A 322 -5.81 -10.05 -5.92
C SER A 322 -6.32 -8.63 -6.20
N ARG A 323 -5.51 -7.82 -6.89
CA ARG A 323 -5.89 -6.46 -7.27
C ARG A 323 -7.18 -6.43 -8.09
N GLU A 324 -7.33 -7.36 -9.01
CA GLU A 324 -8.52 -7.50 -9.86
C GLU A 324 -9.76 -7.80 -9.01
N ALA A 325 -9.64 -8.67 -8.01
CA ALA A 325 -10.73 -8.97 -7.09
C ALA A 325 -11.12 -7.76 -6.23
N ILE A 326 -10.14 -6.93 -5.81
CA ILE A 326 -10.41 -5.68 -5.10
C ILE A 326 -11.21 -4.74 -6.01
N LEU A 327 -10.73 -4.52 -7.24
CA LEU A 327 -11.37 -3.60 -8.20
C LEU A 327 -12.79 -4.03 -8.58
N GLN A 328 -13.07 -5.34 -8.63
CA GLN A 328 -14.44 -5.85 -8.88
C GLN A 328 -15.43 -5.52 -7.76
N HIS A 329 -14.95 -5.36 -6.52
CA HIS A 329 -15.80 -5.03 -5.37
C HIS A 329 -15.90 -3.53 -5.12
N LEU A 330 -14.97 -2.77 -5.69
CA LEU A 330 -15.13 -1.33 -5.77
C LEU A 330 -16.20 -1.06 -6.81
N GLN A 331 -17.42 -0.81 -6.33
CA GLN A 331 -18.40 -0.05 -7.10
C GLN A 331 -17.64 1.16 -7.68
N PRO A 332 -17.78 1.48 -8.98
CA PRO A 332 -17.28 2.74 -9.48
C PRO A 332 -17.96 3.81 -8.63
N MET A 333 -17.24 4.34 -7.63
CA MET A 333 -17.64 5.58 -7.00
C MET A 333 -17.56 6.57 -8.15
N GLU A 334 -18.72 6.89 -8.72
CA GLU A 334 -18.91 8.17 -9.35
C GLU A 334 -18.61 9.19 -8.27
N VAL A 335 -17.33 9.54 -8.14
CA VAL A 335 -16.94 10.79 -7.52
C VAL A 335 -17.57 11.81 -8.45
N LYS A 336 -18.81 12.20 -8.13
CA LYS A 336 -19.40 13.44 -8.61
C LYS A 336 -18.38 14.47 -8.18
N ARG A 337 -17.45 14.80 -9.08
CA ARG A 337 -16.64 16.00 -8.96
C ARG A 337 -17.71 17.05 -8.79
N ALA A 338 -17.87 17.53 -7.56
CA ALA A 338 -18.68 18.70 -7.33
C ALA A 338 -18.19 19.67 -8.38
N ALA A 339 -19.06 20.02 -9.33
CA ALA A 339 -18.77 21.10 -10.26
C ALA A 339 -18.29 22.20 -9.32
N VAL A 340 -17.00 22.50 -9.41
CA VAL A 340 -16.44 23.59 -8.62
C VAL A 340 -17.16 24.76 -9.23
N ALA A 341 -18.28 25.15 -8.62
CA ALA A 341 -18.93 26.40 -8.92
C ALA A 341 -17.79 27.38 -8.78
N GLU A 342 -17.40 27.99 -9.90
CA GLU A 342 -16.44 29.07 -9.90
C GLU A 342 -16.91 30.02 -8.81
N VAL A 343 -16.19 30.01 -7.71
CA VAL A 343 -16.40 31.00 -6.66
C VAL A 343 -15.94 32.26 -7.36
N GLN A 344 -16.89 33.02 -7.90
CA GLN A 344 -16.66 34.40 -8.28
C GLN A 344 -16.13 35.08 -7.03
N VAL A 345 -14.80 35.23 -6.98
CA VAL A 345 -14.13 35.95 -5.92
C VAL A 345 -14.73 37.36 -6.00
N PRO A 346 -15.42 37.84 -4.95
CA PRO A 346 -15.94 39.19 -4.96
C PRO A 346 -14.75 40.13 -5.17
N VAL A 347 -14.78 40.88 -6.26
CA VAL A 347 -13.80 41.94 -6.53
C VAL A 347 -13.86 42.88 -5.34
N ILE A 348 -12.82 42.84 -4.50
CA ILE A 348 -12.68 43.76 -3.38
C ILE A 348 -12.45 45.15 -4.00
N PRO A 349 -13.35 46.13 -3.80
CA PRO A 349 -13.09 47.48 -4.29
C PRO A 349 -11.89 48.04 -3.52
N HIS A 350 -10.79 48.24 -4.24
CA HIS A 350 -9.60 48.90 -3.71
C HIS A 350 -9.96 50.33 -3.28
N ALA A 351 -10.00 50.56 -1.97
CA ALA A 351 -9.97 51.90 -1.40
C ALA A 351 -8.61 52.54 -1.72
N SER A 352 -8.58 53.41 -2.73
CA SER A 352 -7.42 54.21 -3.07
C SER A 352 -7.50 55.55 -2.34
N SER A 353 -6.61 55.76 -1.37
CA SER A 353 -6.21 57.10 -0.92
C SER A 353 -5.17 57.62 -1.90
N GLY A 354 -5.40 58.79 -2.49
CA GLY A 354 -4.40 59.44 -3.36
C GLY A 354 -4.98 60.45 -4.34
N THR A 355 -5.24 61.64 -3.83
CA THR A 355 -5.44 62.94 -4.51
C THR A 355 -4.66 63.18 -5.81
N GLY A 356 -5.31 63.80 -6.80
CA GLY A 356 -4.69 64.81 -7.67
C GLY A 356 -4.93 64.72 -9.18
N SER A 357 -6.04 65.34 -9.64
CA SER A 357 -6.27 66.08 -10.91
C SER A 357 -5.68 65.54 -12.24
N SER A 358 -6.50 65.07 -13.19
CA SER A 358 -7.31 65.83 -14.19
C SER A 358 -6.67 65.75 -15.57
N SER A 359 -7.26 64.99 -16.51
CA SER A 359 -7.58 65.42 -17.89
C SER A 359 -8.16 64.25 -18.70
N SER A 360 -9.21 64.58 -19.44
CA SER A 360 -10.11 63.78 -20.24
C SER A 360 -9.50 63.17 -21.50
N SER A 361 -9.85 61.92 -21.80
CA SER A 361 -10.28 61.51 -23.15
C SER A 361 -10.93 60.13 -23.11
N SER A 362 -12.18 60.11 -23.53
CA SER A 362 -12.98 58.96 -23.96
C SER A 362 -12.27 58.13 -25.03
N VAL A 363 -12.15 56.82 -24.79
CA VAL A 363 -11.90 55.82 -25.84
C VAL A 363 -12.76 54.60 -25.59
N SER A 364 -13.30 54.12 -26.70
CA SER A 364 -14.39 53.17 -26.84
C SER A 364 -14.00 51.74 -26.48
N ASP A 365 -15.00 50.99 -26.03
CA ASP A 365 -15.05 49.54 -26.04
C ASP A 365 -14.78 49.01 -27.46
N GLU A 366 -13.61 48.41 -27.67
CA GLU A 366 -13.41 47.38 -28.67
C GLU A 366 -12.78 46.18 -27.97
N ASP A 367 -13.56 45.10 -27.85
CA ASP A 367 -13.11 43.79 -27.39
C ASP A 367 -12.08 43.24 -28.40
N ASP A 368 -10.81 43.63 -28.22
CA ASP A 368 -9.66 43.04 -28.89
C ASP A 368 -9.47 41.61 -28.34
N GLU A 369 -10.13 40.64 -28.97
CA GLU A 369 -9.88 39.23 -28.81
C GLU A 369 -8.46 38.93 -29.33
N LYS A 370 -7.45 39.17 -28.48
CA LYS A 370 -6.05 38.84 -28.76
C LYS A 370 -5.95 37.34 -29.01
N THR A 371 -5.97 36.97 -30.28
CA THR A 371 -5.74 35.61 -30.73
C THR A 371 -4.41 35.11 -30.15
N ALA A 372 -4.34 33.82 -29.80
CA ALA A 372 -3.18 33.20 -29.14
C ALA A 372 -1.84 33.43 -29.89
N SER A 373 -1.91 33.83 -31.16
CA SER A 373 -0.80 34.21 -32.03
C SER A 373 -0.01 35.44 -31.55
N GLU A 374 -0.58 36.28 -30.67
CA GLU A 374 0.07 37.53 -30.23
C GLU A 374 0.55 37.52 -28.77
N LEU A 375 0.46 36.38 -28.08
CA LEU A 375 0.83 36.33 -26.66
C LEU A 375 2.36 36.37 -26.46
N PRO A 376 2.92 37.40 -25.80
CA PRO A 376 4.34 37.46 -25.49
C PRO A 376 4.73 36.43 -24.42
N TRP A 377 5.87 35.77 -24.62
CA TRP A 377 6.40 34.77 -23.69
C TRP A 377 7.92 34.88 -23.52
N PHE A 378 8.44 34.30 -22.43
CA PHE A 378 9.89 34.14 -22.20
C PHE A 378 10.24 32.82 -21.49
N SER A 379 11.50 32.38 -21.58
CA SER A 379 12.02 31.23 -20.83
C SER A 379 13.37 31.54 -20.16
N GLN A 380 13.61 30.91 -19.00
CA GLN A 380 14.86 31.10 -18.24
C GLN A 380 16.00 30.20 -18.70
N THR A 381 15.71 29.16 -19.49
CA THR A 381 16.69 28.22 -20.03
C THR A 381 16.30 27.83 -21.46
N ALA A 382 17.27 27.40 -22.26
CA ALA A 382 17.05 27.02 -23.66
C ALA A 382 16.02 25.89 -23.85
N SER A 383 15.95 24.95 -22.91
CA SER A 383 14.98 23.85 -22.89
C SER A 383 13.91 24.02 -21.79
N GLY A 384 13.76 25.24 -21.26
CA GLY A 384 12.86 25.54 -20.15
C GLY A 384 11.44 25.82 -20.61
N LYS A 385 10.50 25.72 -19.67
CA LYS A 385 9.10 26.08 -19.93
C LYS A 385 8.97 27.55 -20.30
N LYS A 386 8.05 27.84 -21.21
CA LYS A 386 7.69 29.20 -21.61
C LYS A 386 6.70 29.80 -20.60
N HIS A 387 6.93 31.04 -20.20
CA HIS A 387 6.06 31.79 -19.31
C HIS A 387 5.40 32.93 -20.08
N LEU A 388 4.08 33.06 -19.98
CA LEU A 388 3.33 34.17 -20.58
C LEU A 388 3.62 35.47 -19.81
N VAL A 389 3.88 36.55 -20.54
CA VAL A 389 4.16 37.87 -19.96
C VAL A 389 2.84 38.53 -19.57
N GLN A 390 2.68 38.87 -18.28
CA GLN A 390 1.55 39.63 -17.77
C GLN A 390 1.80 41.14 -17.92
N SER A 391 2.99 41.59 -17.53
CA SER A 391 3.40 42.99 -17.64
C SER A 391 4.92 43.10 -17.81
N GLN A 392 5.37 44.24 -18.33
CA GLN A 392 6.78 44.54 -18.54
C GLN A 392 7.18 45.76 -17.72
N GLN A 393 8.25 45.64 -16.94
CA GLN A 393 8.85 46.73 -16.19
C GLN A 393 10.29 46.94 -16.68
N GLY A 394 10.49 47.94 -17.52
CA GLY A 394 11.78 48.19 -18.17
C GLY A 394 12.20 47.03 -19.08
N SER A 395 13.36 46.44 -18.83
CA SER A 395 13.87 45.29 -19.59
C SER A 395 13.46 43.93 -18.99
N GLN A 396 12.63 43.92 -17.95
CA GLN A 396 12.26 42.70 -17.23
C GLN A 396 10.76 42.40 -17.40
N PHE A 397 10.45 41.10 -17.47
CA PHE A 397 9.10 40.60 -17.66
C PHE A 397 8.56 39.99 -16.37
N ILE A 398 7.30 40.32 -16.06
CA ILE A 398 6.54 39.70 -14.96
C ILE A 398 5.64 38.62 -15.58
N PRO A 399 5.82 37.34 -15.21
CA PRO A 399 5.03 36.25 -15.78
C PRO A 399 3.65 36.15 -15.11
N TRP A 400 2.62 35.69 -15.82
CA TRP A 400 1.28 35.45 -15.25
C TRP A 400 1.27 34.55 -14.01
N CYS A 401 2.21 33.60 -13.93
CA CYS A 401 2.28 32.66 -12.82
C CYS A 401 2.80 33.24 -11.48
N ARG A 402 3.23 34.51 -11.42
CA ARG A 402 3.83 35.15 -10.23
C ARG A 402 3.67 36.67 -10.23
N ASP A 403 3.56 37.26 -9.05
CA ASP A 403 3.48 38.73 -8.88
C ASP A 403 4.85 39.45 -8.87
N SER A 404 5.93 38.76 -9.20
CA SER A 404 7.30 39.30 -9.14
C SER A 404 8.19 38.76 -10.24
N ILE A 405 9.19 39.57 -10.61
CA ILE A 405 10.18 39.26 -11.64
C ILE A 405 11.05 38.10 -11.15
N PHE A 406 11.45 37.22 -12.07
CA PHE A 406 12.46 36.22 -11.74
C PHE A 406 13.82 36.85 -11.45
N SER A 407 14.53 36.32 -10.44
CA SER A 407 15.89 36.75 -10.10
C SER A 407 16.93 36.42 -11.17
N ALA A 408 16.68 35.41 -12.01
CA ALA A 408 17.53 35.04 -13.12
C ALA A 408 17.10 35.74 -14.42
N LEU A 409 18.07 36.24 -15.18
CA LEU A 409 17.85 36.83 -16.50
C LEU A 409 17.22 35.81 -17.45
N HIS A 410 16.28 36.26 -18.28
CA HIS A 410 15.63 35.42 -19.28
C HIS A 410 16.60 35.17 -20.45
N VAL A 411 16.58 33.95 -20.98
CA VAL A 411 17.50 33.51 -22.05
C VAL A 411 16.81 33.60 -23.42
N HIS A 412 15.51 33.34 -23.47
CA HIS A 412 14.73 33.45 -24.71
C HIS A 412 13.42 34.22 -24.48
N ARG A 413 12.96 34.91 -25.52
CA ARG A 413 11.67 35.60 -25.59
C ARG A 413 11.10 35.49 -26.98
N GLY A 414 9.77 35.49 -27.08
CA GLY A 414 9.05 35.42 -28.35
C GLY A 414 7.62 35.91 -28.21
N VAL A 415 6.90 35.88 -29.32
CA VAL A 415 5.47 36.20 -29.42
C VAL A 415 4.81 35.04 -30.16
N GLY A 416 3.63 34.63 -29.70
CA GLY A 416 2.92 33.47 -30.22
C GLY A 416 3.47 32.16 -29.66
N LEU A 417 2.58 31.19 -29.45
CA LEU A 417 2.91 29.85 -28.97
C LEU A 417 2.58 28.83 -30.05
N ASP A 418 3.49 27.89 -30.29
CA ASP A 418 3.23 26.71 -31.12
C ASP A 418 2.59 25.60 -30.26
N ASP A 419 1.79 24.71 -30.87
CA ASP A 419 1.14 23.59 -30.17
C ASP A 419 2.14 22.64 -29.45
N ALA A 420 3.40 22.66 -29.88
CA ALA A 420 4.48 21.85 -29.31
C ALA A 420 5.19 22.51 -28.12
N ASP A 421 4.87 23.76 -27.79
CA ASP A 421 5.55 24.50 -26.75
C ASP A 421 5.12 24.10 -25.34
N GLU A 422 6.09 23.77 -24.49
CA GLU A 422 5.82 23.51 -23.08
C GLU A 422 5.60 24.82 -22.31
N VAL A 423 4.35 25.26 -22.21
CA VAL A 423 3.94 26.42 -21.41
C VAL A 423 3.91 26.05 -19.92
N CYS A 424 4.30 27.01 -19.06
CA CYS A 424 4.15 26.89 -17.62
C CYS A 424 2.67 26.74 -17.26
N GLN A 425 2.28 25.65 -16.57
CA GLN A 425 0.88 25.34 -16.20
C GLN A 425 0.18 26.39 -15.30
N LYS A 426 0.90 27.39 -14.81
CA LYS A 426 0.37 28.48 -13.99
C LYS A 426 0.21 29.79 -14.77
N CYS A 427 0.77 29.86 -15.98
CA CYS A 427 0.47 30.89 -16.97
C CYS A 427 -0.72 30.40 -17.77
#